data_AF-A0A2P5WRR3-F1
#
_entry.id   AF-A0A2P5WRR3-F1
#
_cell.length_a   1.000
_cell.length_b   1.000
_cell.length_c   1.000
_cell.angle_alpha   90.00
_cell.angle_beta   90.00
_cell.angle_gamma   90.00
#
_symmetry.space_group_name_H-M   'P 1'
#
loop_
_entity.id
_entity.type
_entity.pdbx_description
1 polymer ?
#
loop_
_entity_poly.entity_id
_entity_poly.type
_entity_poly.pdbx_seq_one_letter_code
_entity_poly.pdbx_strand_id
1 'polypeptide(L)'
;MSVEELEKGKKWLSDTFQLIRCENDSLPSIQWVLELARAAVLRHGVQGLVIDPYNELDHQRPVSQTETEYVSQMLTKIKRFAQHHSCHVWFVAHPRQLHHWIGAPPNLYDISGSAHFINKCDNGIVIHRNRDPDAGPVDLVQVCVRKVRNKVVGNIGDAFLSYDRVTGVYNDIDESQKK
;
A
#
# COMPACT_ATOMS: atom_id res chain seq x y z
N MET A 1 -12.54 4.92 -25.70
CA MET A 1 -12.97 5.92 -24.71
C MET A 1 -13.41 7.16 -25.46
N SER A 2 -14.67 7.55 -25.30
CA SER A 2 -15.19 8.80 -25.86
C SER A 2 -14.78 10.00 -25.00
N VAL A 3 -14.86 11.21 -25.57
CA VAL A 3 -14.63 12.46 -24.81
C VAL A 3 -15.61 12.61 -23.64
N GLU A 4 -16.85 12.14 -23.82
CA GLU A 4 -17.86 12.20 -22.78
C GLU A 4 -17.54 11.27 -21.60
N GLU A 5 -17.05 10.06 -21.86
CA GLU A 5 -16.60 9.12 -20.83
C GLU A 5 -15.42 9.71 -20.02
N LEU A 6 -14.50 10.38 -20.70
CA LEU A 6 -13.36 11.04 -20.05
C LEU A 6 -13.82 12.12 -19.06
N GLU A 7 -14.74 13.01 -19.46
CA GLU A 7 -15.22 14.08 -18.59
C GLU A 7 -16.05 13.55 -17.41
N LYS A 8 -16.86 12.51 -17.64
CA LYS A 8 -17.57 11.80 -16.56
C LYS A 8 -16.59 11.19 -15.56
N GLY A 9 -15.50 10.57 -16.05
CA GLY A 9 -14.46 9.99 -15.20
C GLY A 9 -13.73 11.03 -14.35
N LYS A 10 -13.36 12.18 -14.92
CA LYS A 10 -12.74 13.29 -14.19
C LYS A 10 -13.62 13.80 -13.05
N LYS A 11 -14.91 14.00 -13.33
CA LYS A 11 -15.86 14.46 -12.32
C LYS A 11 -15.98 13.43 -11.18
N TRP A 12 -16.15 12.16 -11.52
CA TRP A 12 -16.21 11.09 -10.53
C TRP A 12 -14.95 11.04 -9.64
N LEU A 13 -13.76 11.21 -10.23
CA LEU A 13 -12.50 11.27 -9.46
C LEU A 13 -12.50 12.45 -8.47
N SER A 14 -12.91 13.64 -8.90
CA SER A 14 -12.97 14.83 -8.04
C SER A 14 -13.97 14.69 -6.90
N ASP A 15 -15.10 13.99 -7.14
CA ASP A 15 -16.14 13.79 -6.15
C ASP A 15 -15.77 12.67 -5.15
N THR A 16 -14.97 11.70 -5.58
CA THR A 16 -14.67 10.48 -4.81
C THR A 16 -13.35 10.57 -4.02
N PHE A 17 -12.33 11.21 -4.58
CA PHE A 17 -10.99 11.23 -3.99
C PHE A 17 -10.60 12.61 -3.48
N GLN A 18 -10.09 12.64 -2.26
CA GLN A 18 -9.47 13.83 -1.68
C GLN A 18 -7.95 13.64 -1.71
N LEU A 19 -7.26 14.45 -2.51
CA LEU A 19 -5.81 14.38 -2.65
C LEU A 19 -5.14 15.23 -1.57
N ILE A 20 -4.28 14.60 -0.77
CA ILE A 20 -3.37 15.28 0.16
C ILE A 20 -2.02 15.37 -0.53
N ARG A 21 -1.54 16.58 -0.79
CA ARG A 21 -0.22 16.83 -1.38
C ARG A 21 0.58 17.75 -0.47
N CYS A 22 1.81 17.37 -0.17
CA CYS A 22 2.77 18.26 0.46
C CYS A 22 3.42 19.13 -0.63
N GLU A 23 3.74 20.38 -0.32
CA GLU A 23 4.50 21.24 -1.23
C GLU A 23 5.93 20.70 -1.39
N ASN A 24 6.54 20.93 -2.56
CA ASN A 24 7.80 20.28 -2.98
C ASN A 24 9.01 20.54 -2.06
N ASP A 25 8.93 21.53 -1.17
CA ASP A 25 10.08 21.99 -0.37
C ASP A 25 10.23 21.24 0.96
N SER A 26 9.32 20.30 1.30
CA SER A 26 9.44 19.52 2.54
C SER A 26 8.80 18.13 2.44
N LEU A 27 9.38 17.15 3.15
CA LEU A 27 8.75 15.85 3.32
C LEU A 27 7.64 15.93 4.37
N PRO A 28 6.46 15.33 4.13
CA PRO A 28 5.39 15.33 5.11
C PRO A 28 5.70 14.39 6.27
N SER A 29 5.57 14.88 7.50
CA SER A 29 5.59 14.01 8.68
C SER A 29 4.30 13.18 8.76
N ILE A 30 4.36 12.01 9.40
CA ILE A 30 3.15 11.20 9.62
C ILE A 30 2.06 11.96 10.41
N GLN A 31 2.47 12.84 11.34
CA GLN A 31 1.54 13.59 12.16
C GLN A 31 0.71 14.54 11.29
N TRP A 32 1.39 15.26 10.38
CA TRP A 32 0.74 16.15 9.43
C TRP A 32 -0.23 15.41 8.51
N VAL A 33 0.17 14.25 7.98
CA VAL A 33 -0.69 13.41 7.13
C VAL A 33 -1.96 13.00 7.88
N LEU A 34 -1.83 12.51 9.12
CA LEU A 34 -2.97 12.06 9.92
C LEU A 34 -3.89 13.23 10.33
N GLU A 35 -3.35 14.43 10.53
CA GLU A 35 -4.16 15.63 10.82
C GLU A 35 -5.02 16.07 9.64
N LEU A 36 -4.45 16.05 8.43
CA LEU A 36 -5.22 16.34 7.20
C LEU A 36 -6.22 15.23 6.90
N ALA A 37 -5.83 13.97 7.05
CA ALA A 37 -6.75 12.84 6.89
C ALA A 37 -7.90 12.94 7.90
N ARG A 38 -7.64 13.33 9.15
CA ARG A 38 -8.68 13.58 10.15
C ARG A 38 -9.66 14.66 9.69
N ALA A 39 -9.15 15.78 9.14
CA ALA A 39 -10.00 16.83 8.61
C ALA A 39 -10.86 16.31 7.44
N ALA A 40 -10.29 15.51 6.55
CA ALA A 40 -11.01 14.90 5.43
C ALA A 40 -12.11 13.93 5.89
N VAL A 41 -11.84 13.10 6.90
CA VAL A 41 -12.84 12.22 7.52
C VAL A 41 -13.99 13.05 8.09
N LEU A 42 -13.69 14.09 8.88
CA LEU A 42 -14.72 14.88 9.56
C LEU A 42 -15.56 15.76 8.62
N ARG A 43 -14.96 16.27 7.54
CA ARG A 43 -15.63 17.19 6.60
C ARG A 43 -16.31 16.48 5.44
N HIS A 44 -15.71 15.40 4.94
CA HIS A 44 -16.13 14.73 3.71
C HIS A 44 -16.55 13.28 3.93
N GLY A 45 -16.50 12.77 5.17
CA GLY A 45 -16.91 11.39 5.47
C GLY A 45 -15.98 10.33 4.88
N VAL A 46 -14.71 10.67 4.62
CA VAL A 46 -13.72 9.74 4.04
C VAL A 46 -13.59 8.48 4.92
N GLN A 47 -13.69 7.30 4.29
CA GLN A 47 -13.61 6.00 4.96
C GLN A 47 -12.33 5.22 4.61
N GLY A 48 -11.51 5.75 3.70
CA GLY A 48 -10.26 5.14 3.26
C GLY A 48 -9.13 6.15 3.17
N LEU A 49 -7.94 5.77 3.63
CA LEU A 49 -6.71 6.54 3.51
C LEU A 49 -5.65 5.67 2.85
N VAL A 50 -5.02 6.17 1.79
CA VAL A 50 -3.86 5.54 1.17
C VAL A 50 -2.63 6.40 1.43
N ILE A 51 -1.62 5.83 2.07
CA ILE A 51 -0.31 6.47 2.24
C ILE A 51 0.69 5.66 1.42
N ASP A 52 1.18 6.26 0.35
CA ASP A 52 2.06 5.63 -0.63
C ASP A 52 3.04 6.66 -1.21
N PRO A 53 4.37 6.46 -1.12
CA PRO A 53 5.09 5.40 -0.40
C PRO A 53 5.55 5.81 1.01
N TYR A 54 5.77 4.83 1.90
CA TYR A 54 6.39 5.03 3.23
C TYR A 54 7.69 5.84 3.19
N ASN A 55 8.50 5.64 2.15
CA ASN A 55 9.83 6.27 2.03
C ASN A 55 9.76 7.79 1.77
N GLU A 56 8.62 8.32 1.33
CA GLU A 56 8.43 9.77 1.10
C GLU A 56 7.96 10.53 2.35
N LEU A 57 7.76 9.83 3.47
CA LEU A 57 7.51 10.49 4.75
C LEU A 57 8.82 11.05 5.33
N ASP A 58 8.70 12.12 6.10
CA ASP A 58 9.83 12.61 6.89
C ASP A 58 10.19 11.59 7.98
N HIS A 59 11.44 11.11 7.97
CA HIS A 59 12.00 10.17 8.94
C HIS A 59 12.98 10.84 9.91
N GLN A 60 12.94 12.18 10.01
CA GLN A 60 13.64 12.92 11.06
C GLN A 60 13.24 12.37 12.44
N ARG A 61 14.27 12.01 13.20
CA ARG A 61 14.14 11.43 14.54
C ARG A 61 15.25 11.95 15.45
N PRO A 62 15.02 12.03 16.76
CA PRO A 62 16.09 12.31 17.72
C PRO A 62 17.22 11.30 17.59
N VAL A 63 18.46 11.73 17.85
CA VAL A 63 19.66 10.86 17.79
C VAL A 63 19.54 9.63 18.69
N SER A 64 18.82 9.76 19.82
CA SER A 64 18.58 8.67 20.76
C SER A 64 17.52 7.66 20.30
N GLN A 65 16.81 7.92 19.20
CA GLN A 65 15.73 7.08 18.71
C GLN A 65 16.21 6.23 17.53
N THR A 66 16.08 4.91 17.67
CA THR A 66 16.37 3.99 16.57
C THR A 66 15.28 4.08 15.50
N GLU A 67 15.62 3.72 14.26
CA GLU A 67 14.65 3.64 13.17
C GLU A 67 13.50 2.68 13.49
N THR A 68 13.81 1.52 14.08
CA THR A 68 12.82 0.54 14.53
C THR A 68 11.81 1.13 15.52
N GLU A 69 12.28 1.89 16.52
CA GLU A 69 11.40 2.55 17.49
C GLU A 69 10.54 3.62 16.84
N TYR A 70 11.13 4.43 15.95
CA TYR A 70 10.41 5.44 15.18
C TYR A 70 9.28 4.81 14.35
N VAL A 71 9.60 3.79 13.54
CA VAL A 71 8.62 3.07 12.73
C VAL A 71 7.54 2.44 13.59
N SER A 72 7.90 1.85 14.74
CA SER A 72 6.95 1.29 15.69
C SER A 72 5.95 2.34 16.21
N GLN A 73 6.44 3.54 16.56
CA GLN A 73 5.60 4.64 17.03
C GLN A 73 4.70 5.19 15.92
N MET A 74 5.26 5.41 14.72
CA MET A 74 4.52 5.85 13.53
C MET A 74 3.36 4.90 13.20
N LEU A 75 3.63 3.59 13.10
CA LEU A 75 2.61 2.58 12.84
C LEU A 75 1.56 2.51 13.95
N THR A 76 1.93 2.81 15.20
CA THR A 76 0.97 2.89 16.31
C THR A 76 0.02 4.08 16.14
N LYS A 77 0.53 5.24 15.71
CA LYS A 77 -0.30 6.42 15.40
C LYS A 77 -1.29 6.11 14.28
N ILE A 78 -0.80 5.49 13.19
CA ILE A 78 -1.65 5.09 12.05
C ILE A 78 -2.74 4.12 12.49
N LYS A 79 -2.39 3.08 13.26
CA LYS A 79 -3.37 2.10 13.75
C LYS A 79 -4.43 2.75 14.64
N ARG A 80 -4.02 3.64 15.55
CA ARG A 80 -4.94 4.39 16.40
C ARG A 80 -5.87 5.29 15.59
N PHE A 81 -5.35 5.97 14.56
CA PHE A 81 -6.16 6.75 13.63
C PHE A 81 -7.22 5.89 12.95
N ALA A 82 -6.83 4.76 12.37
CA ALA A 82 -7.73 3.83 11.69
C ALA A 82 -8.88 3.38 12.62
N GLN A 83 -8.55 2.99 13.85
CA GLN A 83 -9.52 2.56 14.86
C GLN A 83 -10.44 3.69 15.33
N HIS A 84 -9.88 4.86 15.64
CA HIS A 84 -10.64 5.98 16.18
C HIS A 84 -11.61 6.58 15.15
N HIS A 85 -11.22 6.59 13.88
CA HIS A 85 -12.00 7.20 12.81
C HIS A 85 -12.80 6.19 11.98
N SER A 86 -12.75 4.89 12.32
CA SER A 86 -13.34 3.81 11.52
C SER A 86 -12.95 3.92 10.03
N CYS A 87 -11.68 4.25 9.79
CA CYS A 87 -11.12 4.51 8.47
C CYS A 87 -10.13 3.41 8.10
N HIS A 88 -10.29 2.82 6.92
CA HIS A 88 -9.37 1.79 6.42
C HIS A 88 -8.10 2.44 5.88
N VAL A 89 -6.94 2.07 6.43
CA VAL A 89 -5.66 2.66 6.02
C VAL A 89 -4.82 1.65 5.24
N TRP A 90 -4.53 1.98 3.98
CA TRP A 90 -3.50 1.34 3.17
C TRP A 90 -2.17 2.04 3.43
N PHE A 91 -1.15 1.25 3.75
CA PHE A 91 0.21 1.74 3.99
C PHE A 91 1.18 0.98 3.10
N VAL A 92 1.70 1.65 2.07
CA VAL A 92 2.54 1.03 1.05
C VAL A 92 4.00 1.20 1.42
N ALA A 93 4.73 0.08 1.52
CA ALA A 93 6.13 0.06 1.88
C ALA A 93 6.91 -0.86 0.93
N HIS A 94 8.13 -0.44 0.59
CA HIS A 94 8.99 -1.20 -0.31
C HIS A 94 9.83 -2.23 0.47
N PRO A 95 10.08 -3.41 -0.13
CA PRO A 95 11.10 -4.31 0.40
C PRO A 95 12.47 -3.63 0.32
N ARG A 96 13.34 -3.95 1.27
CA ARG A 96 14.78 -3.66 1.18
C ARG A 96 15.37 -4.34 -0.06
N GLN A 97 16.54 -3.88 -0.49
CA GLN A 97 17.27 -4.55 -1.56
C GLN A 97 17.62 -5.99 -1.14
N LEU A 98 17.09 -6.96 -1.89
CA LEU A 98 17.33 -8.38 -1.66
C LEU A 98 18.59 -8.80 -2.41
N HIS A 99 19.62 -9.19 -1.65
CA HIS A 99 20.86 -9.74 -2.21
C HIS A 99 20.62 -11.20 -2.59
N HIS A 100 21.02 -11.62 -3.80
CA HIS A 100 20.79 -12.97 -4.33
C HIS A 100 19.30 -13.36 -4.43
N TRP A 101 18.47 -12.43 -4.89
CA TRP A 101 17.05 -12.68 -5.08
C TRP A 101 16.81 -13.73 -6.17
N ILE A 102 16.09 -14.79 -5.82
CA ILE A 102 15.80 -15.94 -6.70
C ILE A 102 14.54 -15.76 -7.57
N GLY A 103 13.99 -14.55 -7.65
CA GLY A 103 12.77 -14.26 -8.40
C GLY A 103 11.45 -14.54 -7.66
N ALA A 104 11.49 -15.04 -6.42
CA ALA A 104 10.28 -15.34 -5.63
C ALA A 104 9.67 -14.09 -4.96
N PRO A 105 8.37 -14.08 -4.59
CA PRO A 105 7.79 -12.99 -3.81
C PRO A 105 8.57 -12.68 -2.53
N PRO A 106 8.82 -11.40 -2.19
CA PRO A 106 9.48 -11.04 -0.93
C PRO A 106 8.61 -11.43 0.27
N ASN A 107 9.24 -11.68 1.41
CA ASN A 107 8.52 -11.84 2.66
C ASN A 107 8.10 -10.46 3.21
N LEU A 108 7.03 -10.38 3.99
CA LEU A 108 6.70 -9.16 4.72
C LEU A 108 7.82 -8.72 5.69
N TYR A 109 8.72 -9.63 6.10
CA TYR A 109 9.89 -9.31 6.92
C TYR A 109 10.99 -8.60 6.13
N ASP A 110 10.87 -8.58 4.80
CA ASP A 110 11.82 -7.89 3.93
C ASP A 110 11.50 -6.40 3.75
N ILE A 111 10.43 -5.88 4.36
CA ILE A 111 10.14 -4.44 4.33
C ILE A 111 11.31 -3.67 4.98
N SER A 112 11.78 -2.62 4.31
CA SER A 112 12.88 -1.80 4.81
C SER A 112 12.50 -1.09 6.11
N GLY A 113 13.46 -0.94 7.02
CA GLY A 113 13.36 -0.13 8.24
C GLY A 113 12.88 -0.87 9.50
N SER A 114 11.95 -1.83 9.44
CA SER A 114 11.50 -2.52 10.66
C SER A 114 10.72 -3.84 10.47
N ALA A 115 10.87 -4.79 11.40
CA ALA A 115 9.93 -5.92 11.51
C ALA A 115 8.54 -5.51 12.05
N HIS A 116 8.40 -4.29 12.58
CA HIS A 116 7.13 -3.82 13.15
C HIS A 116 6.00 -3.64 12.15
N PHE A 117 6.31 -3.52 10.85
CA PHE A 117 5.31 -3.52 9.78
C PHE A 117 4.42 -4.76 9.89
N ILE A 118 5.01 -5.95 9.98
CA ILE A 118 4.26 -7.19 10.21
C ILE A 118 3.59 -7.19 11.57
N ASN A 119 4.32 -6.83 12.63
CA ASN A 119 3.78 -6.98 13.99
C ASN A 119 2.50 -6.16 14.20
N LYS A 120 2.42 -4.98 13.58
CA LYS A 120 1.33 -4.00 13.80
C LYS A 120 0.23 -4.02 12.74
N CYS A 121 0.52 -4.41 11.50
CA CYS A 121 -0.50 -4.49 10.46
C CYS A 121 -1.60 -5.52 10.83
N ASP A 122 -2.79 -5.30 10.29
CA ASP A 122 -3.91 -6.23 10.42
C ASP A 122 -3.93 -7.22 9.26
N ASN A 123 -3.70 -6.73 8.05
CA ASN A 123 -3.50 -7.55 6.85
C ASN A 123 -2.14 -7.20 6.22
N GLY A 124 -1.51 -8.19 5.60
CA GLY A 124 -0.25 -8.03 4.88
C GLY A 124 -0.37 -8.65 3.50
N ILE A 125 -0.21 -7.83 2.47
CA ILE A 125 -0.32 -8.22 1.07
C ILE A 125 1.01 -7.87 0.40
N VAL A 126 1.54 -8.80 -0.38
CA VAL A 126 2.72 -8.60 -1.23
C VAL A 126 2.26 -8.63 -2.68
N ILE A 127 2.64 -7.63 -3.45
CA ILE A 127 2.43 -7.62 -4.90
C ILE A 127 3.75 -8.02 -5.55
N HIS A 128 3.74 -9.17 -6.23
CA HIS A 128 4.91 -9.71 -6.89
C HIS A 128 4.67 -9.82 -8.39
N ARG A 129 5.66 -9.37 -9.17
CA ARG A 129 5.65 -9.46 -10.64
C ARG A 129 6.85 -10.25 -11.08
N ASN A 130 6.62 -11.24 -11.94
CA ASN A 130 7.72 -11.93 -12.58
C ASN A 130 8.43 -10.98 -13.55
N ARG A 131 9.76 -10.94 -13.49
CA ARG A 131 10.61 -10.13 -14.38
C ARG A 131 11.48 -10.99 -15.28
N ASP A 132 11.49 -12.30 -15.08
CA ASP A 132 12.29 -13.26 -15.81
C ASP A 132 11.40 -14.04 -16.79
N PRO A 133 11.54 -13.82 -18.11
CA PRO A 133 10.78 -14.55 -19.12
C PRO A 133 10.96 -16.07 -19.06
N ASP A 134 12.11 -16.54 -18.59
CA ASP A 134 12.41 -17.97 -18.50
C ASP A 134 11.72 -18.62 -17.29
N ALA A 135 11.36 -17.82 -16.28
CA ALA A 135 10.66 -18.26 -15.07
C ALA A 135 9.13 -18.29 -15.21
N GLY A 136 8.56 -17.73 -16.28
CA GLY A 136 7.12 -17.73 -16.55
C GLY A 136 6.60 -16.43 -17.20
N PRO A 137 5.27 -16.25 -17.29
CA PRO A 137 4.68 -15.08 -17.92
C PRO A 137 5.05 -13.79 -17.16
N VAL A 138 5.56 -12.79 -17.89
CA VAL A 138 6.08 -11.53 -17.32
C VAL A 138 5.01 -10.45 -17.14
N ASP A 139 3.80 -10.75 -17.61
CA ASP A 139 2.55 -10.01 -17.41
C ASP A 139 1.74 -10.57 -16.23
N LEU A 140 2.08 -11.75 -15.72
CA LEU A 140 1.45 -12.32 -14.53
C LEU A 140 1.87 -11.57 -13.26
N VAL A 141 0.89 -11.23 -12.45
CA VAL A 141 1.05 -10.55 -11.16
C VAL A 141 0.45 -11.42 -10.07
N GLN A 142 1.28 -11.80 -9.12
CA GLN A 142 0.88 -12.58 -7.95
C GLN A 142 0.53 -11.63 -6.80
N VAL A 143 -0.72 -11.71 -6.35
CA VAL A 143 -1.23 -11.02 -5.16
C VAL A 143 -1.16 -11.99 -3.99
N CYS A 144 -0.19 -11.76 -3.12
CA CYS A 144 0.21 -12.65 -2.05
C CYS A 144 -0.38 -12.18 -0.71
N VAL A 145 -1.50 -12.74 -0.25
CA VAL A 145 -2.05 -12.46 1.08
C VAL A 145 -1.26 -13.26 2.12
N ARG A 146 -0.31 -12.61 2.78
CA ARG A 146 0.66 -13.24 3.69
C ARG A 146 0.27 -13.12 5.16
N LYS A 147 -0.65 -12.21 5.49
CA LYS A 147 -1.18 -12.08 6.85
C LYS A 147 -2.64 -11.65 6.83
N VAL A 148 -3.44 -12.31 7.66
CA VAL A 148 -4.79 -11.89 8.04
C VAL A 148 -4.94 -12.03 9.54
N ARG A 149 -5.15 -10.92 10.26
CA ARG A 149 -5.29 -10.92 11.73
C ARG A 149 -6.66 -11.42 12.17
N ASN A 150 -7.72 -11.02 11.47
CA ASN A 150 -9.09 -11.36 11.85
C ASN A 150 -9.69 -12.30 10.80
N LYS A 151 -10.04 -13.52 11.22
CA LYS A 151 -10.63 -14.54 10.33
C LYS A 151 -11.90 -14.09 9.60
N VAL A 152 -12.62 -13.10 10.13
CA VAL A 152 -13.86 -12.60 9.49
C VAL A 152 -13.57 -11.79 8.23
N VAL A 153 -12.35 -11.30 8.03
CA VAL A 153 -11.97 -10.52 6.84
C VAL A 153 -11.29 -11.36 5.76
N GLY A 154 -11.07 -12.65 5.99
CA GLY A 154 -10.55 -13.58 4.98
C GLY A 154 -9.50 -14.57 5.50
N ASN A 155 -8.77 -15.16 4.56
CA ASN A 155 -7.71 -16.14 4.80
C ASN A 155 -6.43 -15.74 4.05
N ILE A 156 -5.30 -16.29 4.46
CA ILE A 156 -4.06 -16.22 3.68
C ILE A 156 -4.20 -17.04 2.40
N GLY A 157 -3.50 -16.62 1.35
CA GLY A 157 -3.55 -17.28 0.05
C GLY A 157 -2.97 -16.42 -1.06
N ASP A 158 -2.98 -16.96 -2.27
CA ASP A 158 -2.51 -16.30 -3.47
C ASP A 158 -3.66 -16.10 -4.45
N ALA A 159 -3.69 -14.93 -5.07
CA ALA A 159 -4.49 -14.64 -6.25
C ALA A 159 -3.56 -14.15 -7.36
N PHE A 160 -4.04 -14.20 -8.59
CA PHE A 160 -3.25 -13.87 -9.77
C PHE A 160 -4.06 -12.95 -10.68
N LEU A 161 -3.37 -11.98 -11.24
CA LEU A 161 -3.90 -11.00 -12.19
C LEU A 161 -2.97 -10.95 -13.40
N SER A 162 -3.48 -10.58 -14.57
CA SER A 162 -2.65 -10.17 -15.69
C SER A 162 -2.47 -8.66 -15.68
N TYR A 163 -1.31 -8.17 -16.11
CA TYR A 163 -0.99 -6.75 -16.20
C TYR A 163 -0.70 -6.34 -17.63
N ASP A 164 -1.60 -5.54 -18.20
CA ASP A 164 -1.38 -4.92 -19.49
C ASP A 164 -0.40 -3.75 -19.33
N ARG A 165 0.81 -3.92 -19.90
CA ARG A 165 1.89 -2.92 -19.82
C ARG A 165 1.61 -1.68 -20.64
N VAL A 166 0.73 -1.74 -21.64
CA VAL A 166 0.38 -0.62 -22.52
C VAL A 166 -0.62 0.30 -21.81
N THR A 167 -1.64 -0.29 -21.19
CA THR A 167 -2.72 0.47 -20.55
C THR A 167 -2.51 0.68 -19.05
N GLY A 168 -1.64 -0.11 -18.41
CA GLY A 168 -1.40 -0.09 -16.97
C GLY A 168 -2.52 -0.76 -16.15
N VAL A 169 -3.43 -1.50 -16.79
CA VAL A 169 -4.60 -2.12 -16.16
C VAL A 169 -4.28 -3.54 -15.71
N TYR A 170 -4.81 -3.90 -14.54
CA TYR A 170 -4.84 -5.28 -14.05
C TYR A 170 -6.16 -5.94 -14.45
N ASN A 171 -6.10 -7.14 -15.02
CA ASN A 171 -7.29 -7.91 -15.38
C ASN A 171 -7.31 -9.26 -14.66
N ASP A 172 -8.50 -9.77 -14.39
CA ASP A 172 -8.68 -11.14 -13.92
C ASP A 172 -8.08 -12.13 -14.91
N ILE A 173 -7.47 -13.20 -14.41
CA ILE A 173 -7.05 -14.33 -15.25
C ILE A 173 -8.17 -15.37 -15.31
N ASP A 174 -8.41 -15.91 -16.50
CA ASP A 174 -9.34 -17.04 -16.66
C ASP A 174 -8.85 -18.24 -15.84
N GLU A 175 -9.77 -18.94 -15.17
CA GLU A 175 -9.44 -20.05 -14.27
C GLU A 175 -8.66 -21.19 -14.94
N SER A 176 -8.76 -21.30 -16.27
CA SER A 176 -8.04 -22.28 -17.09
C SER A 176 -6.52 -22.08 -17.10
N GLN A 177 -6.03 -20.89 -16.73
CA GLN A 177 -4.61 -20.54 -16.69
C GLN A 177 -3.98 -20.71 -15.30
N LYS A 178 -4.75 -21.17 -14.30
CA LYS A 178 -4.28 -21.39 -12.90
C LYS A 178 -3.49 -22.68 -12.69
N LYS A 179 -3.04 -23.37 -13.75
CA LYS A 179 -2.33 -24.66 -13.69
C LYS A 179 -0.83 -24.51 -13.87
#